data_AF-A0A2C5W563-F1
#
_entry.id   AF-A0A2C5W563-F1
#
_cell.length_a   1.000
_cell.length_b   1.000
_cell.length_c   1.000
_cell.angle_alpha   90.00
_cell.angle_beta   90.00
_cell.angle_gamma   90.00
#
_symmetry.space_group_name_H-M   'P 1'
#
loop_
_entity.id
_entity.type
_entity.pdbx_description
1 polymer ?
#
loop_
_entity_poly.entity_id
_entity_poly.type
_entity_poly.pdbx_seq_one_letter_code
_entity_poly.pdbx_strand_id
1 'polypeptide(L)'
;MSNIPAELRFAESHEWARLEADGTVTVGISDHAQEALGDVVFVELAEVGKVFAAGEAAGVVESVKAASDIYSPIGGEVIAVNETLADSPEELNNDPYAAWIFKLQPSDKAELDKLLDAAAYKAAIGE
;
A
#
# COMPACT_ATOMS: atom_id res chain seq x y z
N MET A 1 -8.49 17.28 0.59
CA MET A 1 -7.25 17.23 1.37
C MET A 1 -7.25 15.87 2.01
N SER A 2 -6.44 14.99 1.44
CA SER A 2 -6.33 13.61 1.83
C SER A 2 -5.85 13.51 3.28
N ASN A 3 -6.32 12.51 4.01
CA ASN A 3 -5.73 12.15 5.28
C ASN A 3 -4.33 11.55 5.03
N ILE A 4 -3.30 12.01 5.73
CA ILE A 4 -1.91 11.54 5.56
C ILE A 4 -1.30 11.33 6.95
N PRO A 5 -1.33 10.09 7.48
CA PRO A 5 -0.78 9.77 8.80
C PRO A 5 0.73 10.01 8.87
N ALA A 6 1.19 10.65 9.95
CA ALA A 6 2.57 11.13 10.09
C ALA A 6 3.59 10.01 10.34
N GLU A 7 3.14 8.87 10.84
CA GLU A 7 3.94 7.70 11.19
C GLU A 7 4.20 6.76 10.00
N LEU A 8 3.55 6.99 8.87
CA LEU A 8 3.68 6.17 7.68
C LEU A 8 4.79 6.68 6.76
N ARG A 9 5.31 5.75 5.97
CA ARG A 9 6.13 6.04 4.80
C ARG A 9 5.32 5.85 3.54
N PHE A 10 5.59 6.62 2.50
CA PHE A 10 4.81 6.61 1.26
C PHE A 10 5.71 6.43 0.05
N ALA A 11 5.26 5.62 -0.91
CA ALA A 11 5.84 5.56 -2.24
C ALA A 11 5.30 6.68 -3.12
N GLU A 12 6.05 7.07 -4.15
CA GLU A 12 5.58 8.02 -5.18
C GLU A 12 4.36 7.48 -5.95
N SER A 13 4.21 6.15 -6.01
CA SER A 13 3.07 5.42 -6.57
C SER A 13 1.86 5.31 -5.64
N HIS A 14 1.88 6.01 -4.50
CA HIS A 14 0.76 6.18 -3.58
C HIS A 14 0.44 5.01 -2.63
N GLU A 15 1.30 4.00 -2.54
CA GLU A 15 1.28 3.01 -1.47
C GLU A 15 1.84 3.59 -0.17
N TRP A 16 1.30 3.16 0.97
CA TRP A 16 1.88 3.41 2.29
C TRP A 16 2.54 2.15 2.85
N ALA A 17 3.57 2.35 3.66
CA ALA A 17 4.31 1.33 4.38
C ALA A 17 4.37 1.69 5.87
N ARG A 18 3.97 0.75 6.74
CA ARG A 18 4.05 0.87 8.19
C ARG A 18 5.00 -0.18 8.75
N LEU A 19 6.05 0.26 9.44
CA LEU A 19 6.92 -0.64 10.19
C LEU A 19 6.22 -1.05 11.49
N GLU A 20 5.98 -2.35 11.64
CA GLU A 20 5.35 -2.93 12.83
C GLU A 20 6.39 -3.26 13.92
N ALA A 21 5.93 -3.45 15.15
CA ALA A 21 6.81 -3.71 16.30
C ALA A 21 7.58 -5.04 16.20
N ASP A 22 7.03 -6.03 15.47
CA ASP A 22 7.70 -7.31 15.19
C ASP A 22 8.72 -7.21 14.04
N GLY A 23 8.82 -6.04 13.41
CA GLY A 23 9.74 -5.77 12.32
C GLY A 23 9.22 -6.13 10.94
N THR A 24 7.96 -6.56 10.82
CA THR A 24 7.26 -6.70 9.54
C THR A 24 6.84 -5.34 9.01
N VAL A 25 6.50 -5.28 7.72
CA VAL A 25 6.01 -4.04 7.09
C VAL A 25 4.63 -4.28 6.50
N THR A 26 3.64 -3.56 7.00
CA THR A 26 2.27 -3.57 6.47
C THR A 26 2.17 -2.57 5.31
N VAL A 27 1.53 -2.97 4.21
CA VAL A 27 1.39 -2.17 2.99
C VAL A 27 -0.08 -2.03 2.60
N GLY A 28 -0.47 -0.85 2.10
CA GLY A 28 -1.78 -0.56 1.50
C GLY A 28 -1.70 0.65 0.56
N ILE A 29 -2.85 1.19 0.13
CA ILE A 29 -2.91 2.41 -0.70
C ILE A 29 -3.33 3.62 0.13
N SER A 30 -2.86 4.80 -0.23
CA SER A 30 -3.20 6.04 0.45
C SER A 30 -4.63 6.52 0.15
N ASP A 31 -5.12 7.45 0.97
CA ASP A 31 -6.40 8.12 0.76
C ASP A 31 -6.46 8.85 -0.60
N HIS A 32 -5.36 9.47 -1.02
CA HIS A 32 -5.26 10.08 -2.34
C HIS A 32 -5.47 9.06 -3.49
N ALA A 33 -4.90 7.85 -3.34
CA ALA A 33 -5.01 6.81 -4.37
C ALA A 33 -6.45 6.32 -4.52
N GLN A 34 -7.13 6.02 -3.40
CA GLN A 34 -8.51 5.53 -3.46
C GLN A 34 -9.45 6.61 -4.01
N GLU A 35 -9.25 7.90 -3.68
CA GLU A 35 -10.05 8.99 -4.24
C GLU A 35 -9.85 9.09 -5.77
N ALA A 36 -8.61 8.94 -6.25
CA ALA A 36 -8.29 8.97 -7.67
C ALA A 36 -8.88 7.77 -8.44
N LEU A 37 -8.87 6.58 -7.83
CA LEU A 37 -9.48 5.37 -8.38
C LEU A 37 -11.01 5.47 -8.42
N GLY A 38 -11.62 6.05 -7.39
CA GLY A 38 -13.07 5.98 -7.14
C GLY A 38 -13.48 4.63 -6.56
N ASP A 39 -14.75 4.26 -6.73
CA ASP A 39 -15.36 3.07 -6.11
C ASP A 39 -14.63 1.78 -6.53
N VAL A 40 -13.86 1.22 -5.60
CA VAL A 40 -13.08 0.00 -5.76
C VAL A 40 -14.01 -1.20 -5.74
N VAL A 41 -13.82 -2.12 -6.69
CA VAL A 41 -14.69 -3.28 -6.89
C VAL A 41 -13.92 -4.60 -6.92
N PHE A 42 -12.59 -4.57 -7.01
CA PHE A 42 -11.77 -5.77 -7.03
C PHE A 42 -10.34 -5.49 -6.56
N VAL A 43 -9.74 -6.48 -5.89
CA VAL A 43 -8.33 -6.47 -5.47
C VAL A 43 -7.71 -7.82 -5.81
N GLU A 44 -6.67 -7.82 -6.64
CA GLU A 44 -5.79 -8.97 -6.86
C GLU A 44 -4.70 -8.97 -5.78
N LEU A 45 -4.77 -9.93 -4.87
CA LEU A 45 -3.82 -10.07 -3.77
C LEU A 45 -2.57 -10.85 -4.22
N ALA A 46 -1.43 -10.50 -3.61
CA ALA A 46 -0.19 -11.25 -3.78
C ALA A 46 -0.30 -12.68 -3.23
N GLU A 47 0.61 -13.56 -3.68
CA GLU A 47 0.77 -14.89 -3.07
C GLU A 47 1.67 -14.83 -1.84
N VAL A 48 1.24 -15.45 -0.73
CA VAL A 48 2.08 -15.63 0.46
C VAL A 48 3.28 -16.51 0.11
N GLY A 49 4.48 -16.11 0.54
CA GLY A 49 5.77 -16.72 0.23
C GLY A 49 6.45 -16.16 -1.01
N LYS A 50 5.78 -15.29 -1.79
CA LYS A 50 6.41 -14.60 -2.92
C LYS A 50 7.38 -13.54 -2.42
N VAL A 51 8.52 -13.44 -3.08
CA VAL A 51 9.56 -12.44 -2.78
C VAL A 51 9.56 -11.39 -3.88
N PHE A 52 9.50 -10.12 -3.48
CA PHE A 52 9.52 -8.97 -4.39
C PHE A 52 10.76 -8.11 -4.16
N ALA A 53 11.26 -7.51 -5.23
CA ALA A 53 12.13 -6.34 -5.12
C ALA A 53 11.29 -5.06 -4.88
N ALA A 54 11.91 -4.01 -4.36
CA ALA A 54 11.27 -2.69 -4.28
C ALA A 54 10.87 -2.21 -5.70
N GLY A 55 9.64 -1.72 -5.84
CA GLY A 55 9.05 -1.28 -7.10
C GLY A 55 8.52 -2.40 -7.99
N GLU A 56 8.57 -3.67 -7.57
CA GLU A 56 7.97 -4.77 -8.32
C GLU A 56 6.46 -4.84 -8.08
N ALA A 57 5.69 -5.16 -9.13
CA ALA A 57 4.23 -5.28 -9.05
C ALA A 57 3.83 -6.47 -8.15
N ALA A 58 3.09 -6.17 -7.09
CA ALA A 58 2.66 -7.11 -6.07
C ALA A 58 1.18 -7.53 -6.22
N GLY A 59 0.36 -6.70 -6.85
CA GLY A 59 -1.07 -6.95 -7.06
C GLY A 59 -1.72 -5.87 -7.92
N VAL A 60 -3.05 -5.86 -7.98
CA VAL A 60 -3.85 -4.91 -8.76
C VAL A 60 -5.06 -4.47 -7.95
N VAL A 61 -5.43 -3.20 -8.02
CA VAL A 61 -6.72 -2.68 -7.52
C VAL A 61 -7.52 -2.16 -8.70
N GLU A 62 -8.77 -2.64 -8.83
CA GLU A 62 -9.70 -2.18 -9.86
C GLU A 62 -10.90 -1.47 -9.26
N SER A 63 -11.29 -0.38 -9.90
CA SER A 63 -12.48 0.41 -9.63
C SER A 63 -13.43 0.37 -10.82
N VAL A 64 -14.61 0.98 -10.66
CA VAL A 64 -15.55 1.17 -11.77
C VAL A 64 -15.02 2.09 -12.89
N LYS A 65 -13.86 2.74 -12.68
CA LYS A 65 -13.27 3.71 -13.61
C LYS A 65 -11.92 3.27 -14.19
N ALA A 66 -11.10 2.59 -13.39
CA ALA A 66 -9.71 2.31 -13.72
C ALA A 66 -9.19 1.05 -13.01
N ALA A 67 -8.09 0.52 -13.51
CA ALA A 67 -7.28 -0.48 -12.83
C ALA A 67 -5.89 0.13 -12.59
N SER A 68 -5.30 -0.14 -11.43
CA SER A 68 -3.94 0.26 -11.09
C SER A 68 -3.19 -0.92 -10.50
N ASP A 69 -1.97 -1.12 -10.98
CA ASP A 69 -1.02 -2.00 -10.31
C ASP A 69 -0.70 -1.43 -8.91
N ILE A 70 -0.41 -2.32 -7.99
CA ILE A 70 0.13 -2.04 -6.66
C ILE A 70 1.56 -2.54 -6.62
N TYR A 71 2.50 -1.68 -6.23
CA TYR A 71 3.92 -2.00 -6.18
C TYR A 71 4.38 -2.28 -4.74
N SER A 72 5.35 -3.17 -4.59
CA SER A 72 6.02 -3.38 -3.31
C SER A 72 6.89 -2.16 -2.98
N PRO A 73 6.62 -1.41 -1.89
CA PRO A 73 7.37 -0.18 -1.59
C PRO A 73 8.83 -0.47 -1.18
N ILE A 74 9.10 -1.69 -0.70
CA ILE A 74 10.42 -2.19 -0.33
C ILE A 74 10.58 -3.65 -0.76
N GLY A 75 11.80 -4.20 -0.74
CA GLY A 75 12.04 -5.61 -0.97
C GLY A 75 11.68 -6.49 0.23
N GLY A 76 11.07 -7.64 0.00
CA GLY A 76 10.65 -8.55 1.06
C GLY A 76 9.86 -9.77 0.60
N GLU A 77 9.66 -10.71 1.51
CA GLU A 77 8.78 -11.86 1.33
C GLU A 77 7.37 -11.52 1.85
N VAL A 78 6.33 -11.81 1.07
CA VAL A 78 4.94 -11.68 1.53
C VAL A 78 4.64 -12.75 2.56
N ILE A 79 4.33 -12.33 3.79
CA ILE A 79 4.03 -13.25 4.90
C ILE A 79 2.55 -13.34 5.22
N ALA A 80 1.76 -12.37 4.76
CA ALA A 80 0.31 -12.35 4.91
C ALA A 80 -0.33 -11.44 3.86
N VAL A 81 -1.58 -11.72 3.53
CA VAL A 81 -2.45 -10.87 2.73
C VAL A 81 -3.78 -10.66 3.45
N ASN A 82 -4.45 -9.56 3.15
CA ASN A 82 -5.75 -9.28 3.74
C ASN A 82 -6.86 -9.96 2.92
N GLU A 83 -7.20 -11.19 3.28
CA GLU A 83 -8.21 -11.98 2.57
C GLU A 83 -9.61 -11.32 2.60
N THR A 84 -9.88 -10.38 3.51
CA THR A 84 -11.18 -9.66 3.53
C THR A 84 -11.40 -8.84 2.27
N LEU A 85 -10.34 -8.35 1.62
CA LEU A 85 -10.45 -7.52 0.42
C LEU A 85 -10.97 -8.29 -0.81
N ALA A 86 -10.96 -9.63 -0.78
CA ALA A 86 -11.56 -10.43 -1.84
C ALA A 86 -13.10 -10.34 -1.83
N ASP A 87 -13.70 -10.21 -0.64
CA ASP A 87 -15.14 -10.12 -0.44
C ASP A 87 -15.62 -8.68 -0.18
N SER A 88 -14.73 -7.79 0.29
CA SER A 88 -15.05 -6.41 0.68
C SER A 88 -13.97 -5.43 0.19
N PRO A 89 -13.75 -5.32 -1.13
CA PRO A 89 -12.73 -4.44 -1.71
C PRO A 89 -12.97 -2.95 -1.42
N GLU A 90 -14.23 -2.55 -1.14
CA GLU A 90 -14.62 -1.19 -0.79
C GLU A 90 -14.04 -0.71 0.55
N GLU A 91 -13.50 -1.62 1.39
CA GLU A 91 -12.76 -1.25 2.60
C GLU A 91 -11.60 -0.29 2.28
N LEU A 92 -10.98 -0.42 1.10
CA LEU A 92 -9.93 0.48 0.62
C LEU A 92 -10.43 1.91 0.41
N ASN A 93 -11.70 2.11 0.07
CA ASN A 93 -12.30 3.44 -0.02
C ASN A 93 -12.71 3.98 1.36
N ASN A 94 -13.19 3.11 2.26
CA ASN A 94 -13.77 3.52 3.54
C ASN A 94 -12.71 3.89 4.60
N ASP A 95 -11.68 3.08 4.74
CA ASP A 95 -10.56 3.32 5.68
C ASP A 95 -9.25 2.77 5.10
N PRO A 96 -8.62 3.47 4.14
CA PRO A 96 -7.43 2.99 3.43
C PRO A 96 -6.22 2.68 4.32
N TYR A 97 -6.19 3.23 5.55
CA TYR A 97 -5.09 3.03 6.50
C TYR A 97 -5.33 1.89 7.49
N ALA A 98 -6.59 1.45 7.63
CA ALA A 98 -6.96 0.19 8.27
C ALA A 98 -7.00 -0.98 7.26
N ALA A 99 -7.41 -0.72 6.02
CA ALA A 99 -7.49 -1.68 4.92
C ALA A 99 -6.12 -1.94 4.29
N TRP A 100 -5.29 -2.71 5.00
CA TRP A 100 -4.01 -3.19 4.46
C TRP A 100 -4.23 -4.24 3.36
N ILE A 101 -3.28 -4.36 2.44
CA ILE A 101 -3.34 -5.30 1.30
C ILE A 101 -2.43 -6.51 1.58
N PHE A 102 -1.18 -6.27 1.95
CA PHE A 102 -0.22 -7.33 2.27
C PHE A 102 0.78 -6.91 3.35
N LYS A 103 1.45 -7.91 3.95
CA LYS A 103 2.57 -7.72 4.88
C LYS A 103 3.83 -8.36 4.35
N LEU A 104 4.93 -7.66 4.50
CA LEU A 104 6.27 -8.12 4.13
C LEU A 104 7.09 -8.48 5.38
N GLN A 105 7.85 -9.56 5.27
CA GLN A 105 9.12 -9.70 5.97
C GLN A 105 10.17 -8.96 5.14
N PRO A 106 10.63 -7.76 5.57
CA PRO A 106 11.55 -6.96 4.77
C PRO A 106 12.91 -7.65 4.63
N SER A 107 13.48 -7.61 3.43
CA SER A 107 14.86 -8.06 3.16
C SER A 107 15.89 -7.06 3.68
N ASP A 108 15.58 -5.77 3.59
CA ASP A 108 16.35 -4.67 4.18
C ASP A 108 15.40 -3.57 4.67
N LYS A 109 15.43 -3.26 5.97
CA LYS A 109 14.58 -2.23 6.57
C LYS A 109 15.01 -0.82 6.20
N ALA A 110 16.27 -0.61 5.83
CA ALA A 110 16.78 0.71 5.44
C ALA A 110 16.14 1.22 4.14
N GLU A 111 15.47 0.35 3.37
CA GLU A 111 14.71 0.79 2.19
C GLU A 111 13.52 1.68 2.54
N LEU A 112 12.98 1.60 3.77
CA LEU A 112 11.95 2.51 4.25
C LEU A 112 12.44 3.97 4.31
N ASP A 113 13.74 4.21 4.45
CA ASP A 113 14.32 5.56 4.48
C ASP A 113 14.37 6.20 3.08
N LYS A 114 14.18 5.40 2.02
CA LYS A 114 14.08 5.88 0.63
C LYS A 114 12.67 6.38 0.29
N LEU A 115 11.68 6.02 1.11
CA LEU A 115 10.29 6.42 0.94
C LEU A 115 10.05 7.82 1.51
N LEU A 116 8.98 8.45 1.02
CA LEU A 116 8.57 9.77 1.47
C LEU A 116 8.02 9.69 2.89
N ASP A 117 8.31 10.69 3.72
CA ASP A 117 7.50 10.94 4.91
C ASP A 117 6.18 11.63 4.53
N ALA A 118 5.29 11.80 5.50
CA ALA A 118 4.00 12.43 5.29
C ALA A 118 4.10 13.86 4.71
N ALA A 119 5.10 14.65 5.10
CA ALA A 119 5.24 16.02 4.63
C ALA A 119 5.71 16.07 3.17
N ALA A 120 6.67 15.21 2.82
CA ALA A 120 7.16 15.06 1.45
C ALA A 120 6.08 14.47 0.53
N TYR A 121 5.31 13.48 1.01
CA TYR A 121 4.19 12.91 0.26
C TYR A 121 3.10 13.96 -0.01
N LYS A 122 2.71 14.70 1.03
CA LYS A 122 1.76 15.80 0.92
C LYS A 122 2.19 16.83 -0.14
N ALA A 123 3.46 17.23 -0.14
CA ALA A 123 4.01 18.13 -1.15
C ALA A 123 3.99 17.50 -2.56
N ALA A 124 4.28 16.21 -2.68
CA ALA A 124 4.29 15.49 -3.96
C ALA A 124 2.89 15.42 -4.61
N ILE A 125 1.83 15.25 -3.81
CA ILE A 125 0.44 15.27 -4.30
C ILE A 125 -0.15 16.69 -4.41
N GLY A 126 0.62 17.73 -4.05
CA GLY A 126 0.25 19.13 -4.21
C GLY A 126 -0.73 19.67 -3.17
N GLU A 127 -0.72 19.14 -1.94
CA GLU A 127 -1.62 19.53 -0.85
C GLU A 127 -0.97 20.28 0.32
#